data_AF-A0AAU5KHQ7-F1
#
_entry.id   AF-A0AAU5KHQ7-F1
#
_cell.length_a   1.000
_cell.length_b   1.000
_cell.length_c   1.000
_cell.angle_alpha   90.00
_cell.angle_beta   90.00
_cell.angle_gamma   90.00
#
_symmetry.space_group_name_H-M   'P 1'
#
loop_
_entity.id
_entity.type
_entity.pdbx_description
1 polymer ?
#
loop_
_entity_poly.entity_id
_entity_poly.type
_entity_poly.pdbx_seq_one_letter_code
_entity_poly.pdbx_strand_id
1 'polypeptide(L)'
;MTATSSTAPDSLPQSRYGRQSDEQADRTLKLVGAVLAVLLLGLVAWLGGSYLMSATKLNGAVPVFNPVSDSEVQAELSVTKDSGTGGTCTIRSQAADGSVVGQLDVPVPKAGTTFVQTVTIRTTERGTTAELMGCTPAK
;
A
#
# COMPACT_ATOMS: atom_id res chain seq x y z
N MET A 1 -50.49 11.96 76.13
CA MET A 1 -49.24 12.13 75.38
C MET A 1 -49.31 11.19 74.18
N THR A 2 -49.40 11.77 72.98
CA THR A 2 -49.69 11.12 71.70
C THR A 2 -48.46 10.39 71.14
N ALA A 3 -48.68 9.19 70.60
CA ALA A 3 -47.71 8.46 69.79
C ALA A 3 -47.91 8.84 68.31
N THR A 4 -46.81 9.20 67.64
CA THR A 4 -46.81 9.44 66.19
C THR A 4 -45.62 8.68 65.60
N SER A 5 -45.88 7.61 64.86
CA SER A 5 -44.89 6.91 64.05
C SER A 5 -44.79 7.61 62.70
N SER A 6 -43.62 8.16 62.36
CA SER A 6 -43.34 8.75 61.06
C SER A 6 -42.45 7.79 60.25
N THR A 7 -43.03 7.20 59.21
CA THR A 7 -42.31 6.41 58.22
C THR A 7 -41.59 7.36 57.26
N ALA A 8 -40.26 7.42 57.35
CA ALA A 8 -39.43 8.11 56.36
C ALA A 8 -39.40 7.30 55.04
N PRO A 9 -39.35 7.97 53.87
CA PRO A 9 -39.43 7.30 52.59
C PRO A 9 -38.18 6.49 52.28
N ASP A 10 -38.44 5.33 51.69
CA ASP A 10 -37.55 4.33 51.12
C ASP A 10 -36.27 4.93 50.49
N SER A 11 -35.16 4.89 51.23
CA SER A 11 -33.83 5.01 50.63
C SER A 11 -33.60 3.75 49.81
N LEU A 12 -33.96 3.79 48.52
CA LEU A 12 -33.66 2.72 47.57
C LEU A 12 -32.19 2.29 47.76
N PRO A 13 -31.89 1.01 48.09
CA PRO A 13 -30.52 0.56 48.24
C PRO A 13 -29.81 0.60 46.88
N GLN A 14 -29.14 1.72 46.59
CA GLN A 14 -28.21 1.83 45.47
C GLN A 14 -26.89 1.14 45.78
N SER A 15 -26.89 -0.18 45.91
CA SER A 15 -25.65 -0.96 45.84
C SER A 15 -25.94 -2.45 45.77
N ARG A 16 -26.24 -2.95 44.56
CA ARG A 16 -26.01 -4.38 44.30
C ARG A 16 -25.50 -4.72 42.91
N TYR A 17 -25.51 -3.78 41.97
CA TYR A 17 -24.98 -3.99 40.63
C TYR A 17 -24.24 -2.74 40.14
N GLY A 18 -23.01 -2.92 39.66
CA GLY A 18 -22.46 -2.08 38.60
C GLY A 18 -21.37 -1.08 38.97
N ARG A 19 -21.57 -0.19 39.96
CA ARG A 19 -20.78 1.07 39.98
C ARG A 19 -19.26 0.89 40.07
N GLN A 20 -18.75 -0.08 40.84
CA GLN A 20 -17.31 -0.39 40.88
C GLN A 20 -16.81 -1.21 39.66
N SER A 21 -17.64 -2.12 39.12
CA SER A 21 -17.25 -2.89 37.92
C SER A 21 -17.28 -2.03 36.68
N ASP A 22 -18.18 -1.07 36.59
CA ASP A 22 -18.31 -0.12 35.50
C ASP A 22 -17.12 0.84 35.47
N GLU A 23 -16.67 1.35 36.62
CA GLU A 23 -15.49 2.23 36.69
C GLU A 23 -14.19 1.50 36.32
N GLN A 24 -14.07 0.22 36.71
CA GLN A 24 -12.95 -0.64 36.33
C GLN A 24 -13.02 -1.01 34.84
N ALA A 25 -14.19 -1.39 34.34
CA ALA A 25 -14.43 -1.68 32.94
C ALA A 25 -14.08 -0.47 32.06
N ASP A 26 -14.50 0.73 32.47
CA ASP A 26 -14.24 1.98 31.75
C ASP A 26 -12.74 2.33 31.72
N ARG A 27 -12.00 2.08 32.82
CA ARG A 27 -10.53 2.21 32.82
C ARG A 27 -9.85 1.16 31.95
N THR A 28 -10.30 -0.10 31.98
CA THR A 28 -9.73 -1.15 31.13
C THR A 28 -9.99 -0.89 29.65
N LEU A 29 -11.19 -0.43 29.28
CA LEU A 29 -11.54 -0.07 27.91
C LEU A 29 -10.73 1.12 27.40
N LYS A 30 -10.52 2.14 28.23
CA LYS A 30 -9.63 3.26 27.90
C LYS A 30 -8.19 2.82 27.68
N LEU A 31 -7.69 1.91 28.51
CA LEU A 31 -6.31 1.42 28.43
C LEU A 31 -6.10 0.53 27.21
N VAL A 32 -7.02 -0.42 26.97
CA VAL A 32 -7.02 -1.27 25.78
C VAL A 32 -7.20 -0.42 24.52
N GLY A 33 -8.12 0.54 24.53
CA GLY A 33 -8.33 1.47 23.43
C GLY A 33 -7.08 2.31 23.12
N ALA A 34 -6.40 2.81 24.16
CA ALA A 34 -5.14 3.54 24.00
C ALA A 34 -4.03 2.66 23.42
N VAL A 35 -3.89 1.41 23.90
CA VAL A 35 -2.90 0.45 23.37
C VAL A 35 -3.20 0.13 21.91
N LEU A 36 -4.45 -0.17 21.57
CA LEU A 36 -4.86 -0.45 20.19
C LEU A 36 -4.62 0.76 19.28
N ALA A 37 -4.91 1.97 19.75
CA ALA A 37 -4.65 3.20 19.00
C ALA A 37 -3.15 3.38 18.72
N VAL A 38 -2.29 3.17 19.73
CA VAL A 38 -0.83 3.26 19.56
C VAL A 38 -0.31 2.19 18.60
N LEU A 39 -0.79 0.95 18.71
CA LEU A 39 -0.43 -0.13 17.80
C LEU A 39 -0.86 0.17 16.37
N LEU A 40 -2.09 0.68 16.18
CA LEU A 40 -2.61 1.05 14.87
C LEU A 40 -1.78 2.19 14.25
N LEU A 41 -1.46 3.23 15.03
CA LEU A 41 -0.60 4.33 14.57
C LEU A 41 0.81 3.83 14.20
N GLY A 42 1.39 2.93 15.00
CA GLY A 42 2.66 2.28 14.70
C GLY A 42 2.61 1.48 13.40
N LEU A 43 1.54 0.72 13.18
CA LEU A 43 1.32 -0.04 11.96
C LEU A 43 1.21 0.89 10.73
N VAL A 44 0.41 1.95 10.84
CA VAL A 44 0.22 2.93 9.75
C VAL A 44 1.54 3.65 9.43
N ALA A 45 2.30 4.06 10.46
CA ALA A 45 3.60 4.69 10.27
C ALA A 45 4.61 3.74 9.61
N TRP A 46 4.61 2.46 10.01
CA TRP A 46 5.47 1.43 9.41
C TRP A 46 5.11 1.15 7.95
N LEU A 47 3.83 0.90 7.66
CA LEU A 47 3.32 0.66 6.32
C LEU A 47 3.58 1.87 5.41
N GLY A 48 3.24 3.07 5.87
CA GLY A 48 3.50 4.31 5.14
C GLY A 48 4.99 4.52 4.87
N GLY A 49 5.84 4.42 5.90
CA GLY A 49 7.29 4.58 5.75
C GLY A 49 7.91 3.57 4.78
N SER A 50 7.53 2.30 4.89
CA SER A 50 8.02 1.25 3.99
C SER A 50 7.59 1.45 2.53
N TYR A 51 6.37 1.96 2.30
CA TYR A 51 5.86 2.25 0.97
C TYR A 51 6.61 3.42 0.32
N LEU A 52 6.83 4.52 1.06
CA LEU A 52 7.59 5.67 0.57
C LEU A 52 9.08 5.33 0.30
N MET A 53 9.69 4.50 1.15
CA MET A 53 11.09 4.09 1.00
C MET A 53 11.31 3.14 -0.19
N SER A 54 10.29 2.39 -0.60
CA SER A 54 10.37 1.46 -1.73
C SER A 54 10.24 2.17 -3.08
N ALA A 55 9.61 3.35 -3.13
CA ALA A 55 9.25 4.05 -4.36
C ALA A 55 10.40 4.80 -5.06
N THR A 56 11.63 4.81 -4.52
CA THR A 56 12.59 5.89 -4.85
C THR A 56 13.93 5.51 -5.47
N LYS A 57 14.33 4.23 -5.55
CA LYS A 57 15.68 3.92 -6.10
C LYS A 57 15.74 3.73 -7.62
N LEU A 58 14.65 3.26 -8.23
CA LEU A 58 14.51 3.04 -9.67
C LEU A 58 13.06 3.33 -10.06
N ASN A 59 12.78 4.55 -10.52
CA ASN A 59 11.45 4.93 -10.98
C ASN A 59 11.41 4.83 -12.51
N GLY A 60 10.70 3.83 -13.03
CA GLY A 60 10.49 3.64 -14.46
C GLY A 60 9.08 4.02 -14.88
N ALA A 61 8.95 4.57 -16.09
CA ALA A 61 7.67 4.85 -16.73
C ALA A 61 7.74 4.44 -18.21
N VAL A 62 6.59 4.08 -18.76
CA VAL A 62 6.39 3.87 -20.20
C VAL A 62 5.48 4.98 -20.71
N PRO A 63 6.01 6.17 -21.05
CA PRO A 63 5.19 7.32 -21.44
C PRO A 63 4.49 7.11 -22.78
N VAL A 64 5.10 6.35 -23.69
CA VAL A 64 4.61 6.15 -25.06
C VAL A 64 4.69 4.67 -25.41
N PHE A 65 3.61 4.14 -25.97
CA PHE A 65 3.59 2.82 -26.60
C PHE A 65 2.90 2.90 -27.96
N ASN A 66 3.36 2.08 -28.90
CA ASN A 66 2.81 1.99 -30.23
C ASN A 66 2.74 0.51 -30.67
N PRO A 67 1.53 -0.06 -30.81
CA PRO A 67 1.37 -1.39 -31.37
C PRO A 67 1.63 -1.36 -32.87
N VAL A 68 2.78 -1.89 -33.28
CA VAL A 68 3.24 -1.86 -34.68
C VAL A 68 2.60 -2.98 -35.49
N SER A 69 2.38 -4.14 -34.88
CA SER A 69 1.71 -5.28 -35.50
C SER A 69 1.05 -6.18 -34.46
N ASP A 70 0.40 -7.24 -34.93
CA ASP A 70 -0.21 -8.25 -34.05
C ASP A 70 0.85 -9.14 -33.35
N SER A 71 2.14 -8.95 -33.64
CA SER A 71 3.25 -9.67 -33.02
C SER A 71 4.33 -8.76 -32.43
N GLU A 72 4.09 -7.44 -32.42
CA GLU A 72 5.10 -6.47 -32.02
C GLU A 72 4.50 -5.17 -31.48
N VAL A 73 4.94 -4.78 -30.29
CA VAL A 73 4.61 -3.50 -29.66
C VAL A 73 5.91 -2.78 -29.33
N GLN A 74 6.04 -1.54 -29.78
CA GLN A 74 7.14 -0.67 -29.37
C GLN A 74 6.72 0.15 -28.15
N ALA A 75 7.62 0.28 -27.20
CA ALA A 75 7.43 1.04 -25.98
C ALA A 75 8.67 1.89 -25.71
N GLU A 76 8.48 3.14 -25.33
CA GLU A 76 9.56 3.96 -24.83
C GLU A 76 9.69 3.75 -23.33
N LEU A 77 10.82 3.23 -22.87
CA LEU A 77 11.13 3.08 -21.45
C LEU A 77 11.92 4.31 -21.00
N SER A 78 11.42 5.01 -19.99
CA SER A 78 12.12 6.09 -19.29
C SER A 78 12.33 5.70 -17.84
N VAL A 79 13.59 5.63 -17.40
CA VAL A 79 13.97 5.27 -16.03
C VAL A 79 14.78 6.39 -15.40
N THR A 80 14.33 6.85 -14.24
CA THR A 80 15.03 7.80 -13.37
C THR A 80 15.60 7.05 -12.17
N LYS A 81 16.89 7.27 -11.88
CA LYS A 81 17.65 6.50 -10.89
C LYS A 81 18.82 7.29 -10.32
N ASP A 82 19.37 6.82 -9.21
CA ASP A 82 20.63 7.36 -8.68
C ASP A 82 21.84 6.92 -9.53
N SER A 83 22.88 7.76 -9.56
CA SER A 83 24.11 7.43 -10.25
C SER A 83 24.80 6.22 -9.60
N GLY A 84 25.22 5.25 -10.42
CA GLY A 84 25.80 4.00 -9.94
C GLY A 84 24.78 2.89 -9.64
N THR A 85 23.48 3.21 -9.58
CA THR A 85 22.40 2.23 -9.48
C THR A 85 22.03 1.75 -10.88
N GLY A 86 22.03 0.44 -11.10
CA GLY A 86 21.60 -0.21 -12.34
C GLY A 86 20.67 -1.38 -11.99
N GLY A 87 20.09 -2.04 -12.98
CA GLY A 87 19.12 -3.08 -12.71
C GLY A 87 18.46 -3.64 -13.96
N THR A 88 17.34 -4.33 -13.77
CA THR A 88 16.52 -4.87 -14.85
C THR A 88 15.08 -4.40 -14.65
N CYS A 89 14.49 -3.82 -15.69
CA CYS A 89 13.09 -3.40 -15.70
C CYS A 89 12.27 -4.34 -16.57
N THR A 90 11.16 -4.85 -16.04
CA THR A 90 10.27 -5.78 -16.75
C THR A 90 9.06 -5.04 -17.28
N ILE A 91 8.85 -5.09 -18.59
CA ILE A 91 7.71 -4.50 -19.28
C ILE A 91 6.82 -5.63 -19.79
N ARG A 92 5.51 -5.45 -19.66
CA ARG A 92 4.49 -6.40 -20.07
C ARG A 92 3.52 -5.76 -21.04
N SER A 93 3.13 -6.50 -22.07
CA SER A 93 2.06 -6.12 -22.98
C SER A 93 0.89 -7.08 -22.85
N GLN A 94 -0.33 -6.54 -22.82
CA GLN A 94 -1.57 -7.30 -22.74
C GLN A 94 -2.46 -7.00 -23.96
N ALA A 95 -3.23 -7.99 -24.40
CA ALA A 95 -4.27 -7.82 -25.40
C ALA A 95 -5.53 -7.14 -24.82
N ALA A 96 -6.52 -6.90 -25.68
CA ALA A 96 -7.76 -6.23 -25.31
C ALA A 96 -8.59 -6.98 -24.25
N ASP A 97 -8.44 -8.30 -24.19
CA ASP A 97 -9.06 -9.18 -23.19
C ASP A 97 -8.28 -9.25 -21.86
N GLY A 98 -7.14 -8.57 -21.77
CA GLY A 98 -6.25 -8.57 -20.61
C GLY A 98 -5.28 -9.75 -20.57
N SER A 99 -5.29 -10.65 -21.55
CA SER A 99 -4.31 -11.73 -21.62
C SER A 99 -2.90 -11.18 -21.86
N VAL A 100 -1.90 -11.77 -21.21
CA VAL A 100 -0.50 -11.36 -21.37
C VAL A 100 0.03 -11.95 -22.67
N VAL A 101 0.34 -11.07 -23.61
CA VAL A 101 0.78 -11.46 -24.96
C VAL A 101 2.26 -11.20 -25.19
N GLY A 102 2.93 -10.44 -24.33
CA GLY A 102 4.38 -10.23 -24.43
C GLY A 102 4.99 -9.74 -23.12
N GLN A 103 6.25 -10.10 -22.92
CA GLN A 103 7.06 -9.64 -21.79
C GLN A 103 8.49 -9.42 -22.26
N LEU A 104 9.11 -8.34 -21.80
CA LEU A 104 10.48 -7.99 -22.11
C LEU A 104 11.19 -7.47 -20.86
N ASP A 105 12.36 -8.04 -20.59
CA ASP A 105 13.26 -7.57 -19.55
C ASP A 105 14.35 -6.70 -20.16
N VAL A 106 14.42 -5.44 -19.71
CA VAL A 106 15.34 -4.43 -20.23
C VAL A 106 16.45 -4.18 -19.20
N PRO A 107 17.72 -4.41 -19.56
CA PRO A 107 18.84 -4.08 -18.68
C PRO A 107 19.07 -2.57 -18.64
N VAL A 108 19.08 -2.00 -17.44
CA VAL A 108 19.34 -0.58 -17.18
C VAL A 108 20.78 -0.42 -16.67
N PRO A 109 21.62 0.37 -17.36
CA PRO A 109 23.02 0.52 -16.99
C PRO A 109 23.20 1.29 -15.67
N LYS A 110 24.31 1.06 -14.97
CA LYS A 110 24.65 1.80 -13.74
C LYS A 110 24.99 3.28 -13.99
N ALA A 111 25.45 3.61 -15.20
CA ALA A 111 25.83 4.97 -15.58
C ALA A 111 24.62 5.91 -15.68
N GLY A 112 24.84 7.20 -15.38
CA GLY A 112 23.84 8.25 -15.48
C GLY A 112 22.73 8.19 -14.42
N THR A 113 21.89 9.21 -14.42
CA THR A 113 20.71 9.33 -13.55
C THR A 113 19.40 9.13 -14.32
N THR A 114 19.46 9.16 -15.64
CA THR A 114 18.31 8.97 -16.54
C THR A 114 18.68 8.01 -17.65
N PHE A 115 17.79 7.07 -17.96
CA PHE A 115 17.93 6.12 -19.06
C PHE A 115 16.64 6.13 -19.87
N VAL A 116 16.73 6.48 -21.16
CA VAL A 116 15.60 6.46 -22.09
C VAL A 116 15.94 5.59 -23.28
N GLN A 117 15.10 4.60 -23.57
CA GLN A 117 15.29 3.70 -24.70
C GLN A 117 13.95 3.22 -25.25
N THR A 118 13.80 3.29 -26.57
CA THR A 118 12.70 2.61 -27.28
C THR A 118 13.04 1.13 -27.38
N VAL A 119 12.17 0.30 -26.81
CA VAL A 119 12.30 -1.15 -26.80
C VAL A 119 11.14 -1.78 -27.56
N THR A 120 11.42 -2.94 -28.15
CA THR A 120 10.47 -3.69 -28.98
C THR A 120 10.09 -4.97 -28.26
N ILE A 121 8.81 -5.06 -27.86
CA ILE A 121 8.25 -6.23 -27.19
C ILE A 121 7.66 -7.14 -28.26
N ARG A 122 8.18 -8.36 -28.34
CA ARG A 122 7.59 -9.41 -29.17
C ARG A 122 6.32 -9.90 -28.49
N THR A 123 5.22 -9.92 -29.23
CA THR A 123 3.93 -10.39 -28.75
C THR A 123 3.45 -11.62 -29.52
N THR A 124 2.66 -12.47 -28.87
CA THR A 124 2.00 -13.62 -29.50
C THR A 124 0.70 -13.23 -30.20
N GLU A 125 0.09 -12.13 -29.78
CA GLU A 125 -1.10 -11.51 -30.33
C GLU A 125 -1.01 -9.98 -30.16
N ARG A 126 -1.91 -9.22 -30.80
CA ARG A 126 -1.94 -7.77 -30.75
C ARG A 126 -2.03 -7.24 -29.31
N GLY A 127 -0.92 -6.69 -28.84
CA GLY A 127 -0.88 -5.98 -27.57
C GLY A 127 -1.55 -4.62 -27.68
N THR A 128 -2.45 -4.30 -26.76
CA THR A 128 -3.13 -3.00 -26.66
C THR A 128 -2.59 -2.15 -25.52
N THR A 129 -1.65 -2.68 -24.73
CA THR A 129 -1.03 -1.98 -23.60
C THR A 129 0.48 -2.25 -23.55
N ALA A 130 1.23 -1.38 -22.86
CA ALA A 130 2.60 -1.64 -22.45
C ALA A 130 2.80 -1.08 -21.04
N GLU A 131 2.80 -1.95 -20.04
CA GLU A 131 2.90 -1.60 -18.63
C GLU A 131 4.26 -1.98 -18.07
N LEU A 132 4.85 -1.09 -17.29
CA LEU A 132 6.01 -1.44 -16.48
C LEU A 132 5.56 -2.19 -15.24
N MET A 133 6.02 -3.42 -15.07
CA MET A 133 5.71 -4.24 -13.89
C MET A 133 6.59 -3.89 -12.69
N GLY A 134 7.84 -3.54 -12.95
CA GLY A 134 8.78 -3.14 -11.91
C GLY A 134 10.22 -3.11 -12.40
N CYS A 135 11.07 -2.47 -11.59
CA CYS A 135 12.50 -2.43 -11.82
C CYS A 135 13.22 -3.02 -10.60
N THR A 136 14.03 -4.05 -10.84
CA THR A 136 14.84 -4.69 -9.79
C THR A 136 16.27 -4.17 -9.87
N PRO A 137 16.81 -3.55 -8.81
CA PRO A 137 18.19 -3.12 -8.80
C PRO A 137 19.15 -4.31 -8.84
N ALA A 138 20.21 -4.18 -9.64
CA ALA A 138 21.32 -5.11 -9.63
C ALA A 138 22.11 -4.93 -8.32
N LYS A 139 22.45 -6.06 -7.68
CA LYS A 139 23.21 -6.09 -6.43
C LYS A 139 24.65 -5.57 -6.61
#